data_AF-A0A1M6WB69-F1
#
_entry.id   AF-A0A1M6WB69-F1
#
_cell.length_a   1.000
_cell.length_b   1.000
_cell.length_c   1.000
_cell.angle_alpha   90.00
_cell.angle_beta   90.00
_cell.angle_gamma   90.00
#
_symmetry.space_group_name_H-M   'P 1'
#
loop_
_entity.id
_entity.type
_entity.pdbx_description
1 polymer ?
#
loop_
_entity_poly.entity_id
_entity_poly.type
_entity_poly.pdbx_seq_one_letter_code
_entity_poly.pdbx_strand_id
1 'polypeptide(L)'
;MKNKFLALLISSAFLFTACGDDSSSASAAPSSEESSSSVEEGDDSSSSEKDAKSSSSEDGDKSSSSEKSSGNSSSSEKSSDNSSSSAKDDSKSSSSVSKDKSSSSESPKSSSSETPESSSTEVSSSSVVTPEGARAAKLTDLQKNYELKLFDQTVYLSTGSKQGVLALRIPDELWVVTYTDFAGGVVSFKKDKAGLQYSETDAVKKIIGKMDAGFKISFVVKAADNADEDDTILYSVDGGDYSEAIKASVAVQKSKVSKAETIQKKIYECADGDSTRTFKFFDGSYVYETSVDGQVVNWHAGRYDIQRSTLLMIPLYYVGSSRTMFTYSVGTDNKITAYNGESMDCTVEEVEYEYENAEDFVGEWVKTQDGVDWTFTLKADGTSKLEAFEGSKRVELKSGTWEVYGYYMVMDYNTLLNPGSTTSTYGQLQTGPVDRETGKISGFSFIHHDKDSPRIPYSFEAPEYDD
;
A
#
# COMPACT_ATOMS: atom_id res chain seq x y z
N MET A 1 -14.47 61.57 27.15
CA MET A 1 -14.39 62.44 25.94
C MET A 1 -14.35 61.49 24.75
N LYS A 2 -15.47 61.22 24.07
CA LYS A 2 -15.91 61.89 22.82
C LYS A 2 -14.75 62.18 21.87
N ASN A 3 -14.63 61.40 20.79
CA ASN A 3 -15.07 61.87 19.46
C ASN A 3 -15.28 60.71 18.48
N LYS A 4 -16.48 60.71 17.90
CA LYS A 4 -16.88 60.05 16.66
C LYS A 4 -16.42 60.90 15.47
N PHE A 5 -16.18 60.29 14.32
CA PHE A 5 -16.44 60.77 12.93
C PHE A 5 -15.86 59.69 12.00
N LEU A 6 -16.38 59.30 10.83
CA LEU A 6 -17.68 59.33 10.15
C LEU A 6 -17.41 58.55 8.85
N ALA A 7 -18.44 57.86 8.36
CA ALA A 7 -18.46 57.02 7.17
C ALA A 7 -18.00 57.70 5.86
N LEU A 8 -17.53 56.90 4.91
CA LEU A 8 -17.81 57.12 3.49
C LEU A 8 -18.05 55.78 2.77
N LEU A 9 -19.29 55.63 2.30
CA LEU A 9 -19.79 54.63 1.36
C LEU A 9 -19.37 55.04 -0.06
N ILE A 10 -18.83 54.11 -0.86
CA ILE A 10 -18.98 54.14 -2.32
C ILE A 10 -19.32 52.73 -2.81
N SER A 11 -20.55 52.61 -3.29
CA SER A 11 -21.11 51.48 -4.04
C SER A 11 -20.36 51.26 -5.35
N SER A 12 -20.17 49.99 -5.74
CA SER A 12 -19.98 49.62 -7.14
C SER A 12 -20.72 48.32 -7.40
N ALA A 13 -21.77 48.44 -8.20
CA ALA A 13 -22.65 47.38 -8.65
C ALA A 13 -21.94 46.53 -9.71
N PHE A 14 -21.85 45.22 -9.47
CA PHE A 14 -21.63 44.25 -10.54
C PHE A 14 -22.96 43.59 -10.88
N LEU A 15 -23.41 43.83 -12.10
CA LEU A 15 -24.56 43.19 -12.72
C LEU A 15 -24.22 41.72 -12.98
N PHE A 16 -24.95 40.83 -12.32
CA PHE A 16 -25.10 39.45 -12.75
C PHE A 16 -26.02 39.44 -13.97
N THR A 17 -25.51 38.98 -15.11
CA THR A 17 -26.34 38.43 -16.17
C THR A 17 -26.07 36.94 -16.26
N ALA A 18 -27.06 36.18 -15.82
CA ALA A 18 -27.16 34.75 -16.00
C ALA A 18 -27.79 34.50 -17.37
N CYS A 19 -27.12 33.71 -18.20
CA CYS A 19 -27.75 32.86 -19.21
C CYS A 19 -27.10 31.50 -19.05
N GLY A 20 -27.77 30.65 -18.28
CA GLY A 20 -27.64 29.21 -18.41
C GLY A 20 -28.56 28.76 -19.55
N ASP A 21 -28.05 27.90 -20.41
CA ASP A 21 -28.86 26.98 -21.18
C ASP A 21 -28.17 25.62 -21.17
N ASP A 22 -29.00 24.61 -20.93
CA ASP A 22 -28.67 23.21 -20.76
C ASP A 22 -28.24 22.59 -22.10
N SER A 23 -27.26 21.69 -22.05
CA SER A 23 -27.16 20.62 -23.06
C SER A 23 -26.44 19.42 -22.47
N SER A 24 -27.25 18.51 -21.96
CA SER A 24 -26.94 17.10 -21.77
C SER A 24 -26.35 16.52 -23.06
N SER A 25 -25.14 15.97 -22.98
CA SER A 25 -24.69 14.95 -23.93
C SER A 25 -24.12 13.80 -23.13
N ALA A 26 -24.74 12.63 -23.33
CA ALA A 26 -24.40 11.38 -22.68
C ALA A 26 -22.94 11.04 -22.95
N SER A 27 -22.13 11.06 -21.90
CA SER A 27 -20.78 10.49 -21.93
C SER A 27 -20.87 8.98 -22.05
N ALA A 28 -20.22 8.45 -23.08
CA ALA A 28 -20.07 7.04 -23.35
C ALA A 28 -19.48 6.32 -22.13
N ALA A 29 -20.01 5.13 -21.84
CA ALA A 29 -19.44 4.22 -20.85
C ALA A 29 -17.99 3.89 -21.23
N PRO A 30 -17.03 3.94 -20.29
CA PRO A 30 -15.68 3.45 -20.52
C PRO A 30 -15.73 1.94 -20.81
N SER A 31 -14.97 1.51 -21.81
CA SER A 31 -14.80 0.11 -22.17
C SER A 31 -14.24 -0.68 -20.98
N SER A 32 -15.05 -1.61 -20.48
CA SER A 32 -14.65 -2.69 -19.58
C SER A 32 -13.83 -3.72 -20.36
N GLU A 33 -12.53 -3.51 -20.48
CA GLU A 33 -11.61 -4.63 -20.71
C GLU A 33 -11.33 -5.28 -19.37
N GLU A 34 -12.28 -6.14 -19.01
CA GLU A 34 -12.15 -7.24 -18.08
C GLU A 34 -10.89 -8.07 -18.41
N SER A 35 -9.91 -8.08 -17.52
CA SER A 35 -9.10 -9.30 -17.35
C SER A 35 -9.95 -10.29 -16.56
N SER A 36 -10.76 -11.03 -17.30
CA SER A 36 -11.68 -12.03 -16.78
C SER A 36 -10.94 -13.29 -16.32
N SER A 37 -11.05 -13.60 -15.03
CA SER A 37 -11.13 -14.97 -14.55
C SER A 37 -12.36 -15.08 -13.66
N SER A 38 -13.38 -15.70 -14.22
CA SER A 38 -14.70 -16.00 -13.68
C SER A 38 -14.65 -16.76 -12.35
N VAL A 39 -15.41 -16.31 -11.36
CA VAL A 39 -15.99 -17.21 -10.36
C VAL A 39 -17.43 -17.49 -10.74
N GLU A 40 -17.72 -18.76 -10.91
CA GLU A 40 -19.06 -19.30 -11.11
C GLU A 40 -19.70 -19.53 -9.75
N GLU A 41 -20.92 -19.03 -9.57
CA GLU A 41 -21.80 -19.36 -8.45
C GLU A 41 -22.89 -20.29 -8.99
N GLY A 42 -22.74 -21.60 -8.74
CA GLY A 42 -23.86 -22.56 -8.70
C GLY A 42 -24.23 -22.79 -7.22
N ASP A 43 -25.43 -23.19 -6.83
CA ASP A 43 -26.63 -23.63 -7.54
C ASP A 43 -27.79 -23.58 -6.52
N ASP A 44 -29.01 -23.61 -7.05
CA ASP A 44 -30.24 -24.14 -6.45
C ASP A 44 -30.78 -23.57 -5.12
N SER A 45 -31.97 -22.94 -5.21
CA SER A 45 -33.16 -23.47 -4.51
C SER A 45 -34.48 -22.88 -5.01
N SER A 46 -35.39 -23.80 -5.27
CA SER A 46 -36.76 -23.64 -5.75
C SER A 46 -37.72 -23.03 -4.73
N SER A 47 -38.59 -22.14 -5.23
CA SER A 47 -40.02 -21.94 -4.90
C SER A 47 -40.52 -22.18 -3.45
N SER A 48 -41.08 -21.15 -2.81
CA SER A 48 -42.54 -20.98 -2.71
C SER A 48 -42.92 -19.80 -1.81
N GLU A 49 -43.97 -19.10 -2.23
CA GLU A 49 -44.63 -17.98 -1.58
C GLU A 49 -45.23 -18.36 -0.22
N LYS A 50 -45.26 -17.42 0.74
CA LYS A 50 -46.48 -17.01 1.46
C LYS A 50 -46.29 -15.84 2.43
N ASP A 51 -47.36 -15.06 2.48
CA ASP A 51 -47.58 -13.81 3.20
C ASP A 51 -47.56 -13.87 4.74
N ALA A 52 -47.43 -12.66 5.29
CA ALA A 52 -48.27 -12.08 6.35
C ALA A 52 -47.82 -12.15 7.83
N LYS A 53 -47.55 -10.94 8.33
CA LYS A 53 -48.09 -10.28 9.54
C LYS A 53 -47.61 -10.71 10.96
N SER A 54 -47.11 -9.65 11.61
CA SER A 54 -47.46 -9.11 12.94
C SER A 54 -46.82 -9.65 14.22
N SER A 55 -46.31 -8.66 15.01
CA SER A 55 -46.36 -8.49 16.48
C SER A 55 -45.69 -9.56 17.36
N SER A 56 -45.17 -9.31 18.56
CA SER A 56 -44.76 -8.16 19.37
C SER A 56 -44.26 -8.79 20.69
N SER A 57 -43.44 -8.04 21.44
CA SER A 57 -43.36 -8.02 22.92
C SER A 57 -42.89 -9.25 23.73
N GLU A 58 -41.78 -9.00 24.44
CA GLU A 58 -41.57 -9.09 25.90
C GLU A 58 -41.30 -10.42 26.63
N ASP A 59 -40.19 -10.34 27.38
CA ASP A 59 -39.91 -10.78 28.76
C ASP A 59 -39.90 -12.26 29.17
N GLY A 60 -38.87 -12.62 29.94
CA GLY A 60 -38.92 -13.76 30.85
C GLY A 60 -37.60 -14.41 31.26
N ASP A 61 -36.93 -13.81 32.24
CA ASP A 61 -36.27 -14.44 33.40
C ASP A 61 -35.27 -15.63 33.28
N LYS A 62 -34.02 -15.31 33.65
CA LYS A 62 -33.25 -15.74 34.85
C LYS A 62 -33.09 -17.23 35.25
N SER A 63 -31.83 -17.47 35.67
CA SER A 63 -31.30 -18.34 36.77
C SER A 63 -30.82 -19.76 36.38
N SER A 64 -29.49 -20.00 36.50
CA SER A 64 -28.78 -20.79 37.55
C SER A 64 -28.82 -22.30 37.27
N SER A 65 -27.81 -23.16 37.42
CA SER A 65 -26.59 -23.19 38.24
C SER A 65 -25.78 -24.45 37.86
N SER A 66 -24.45 -24.31 37.79
CA SER A 66 -23.37 -25.16 38.33
C SER A 66 -23.40 -26.71 38.38
N GLU A 67 -22.16 -27.24 38.23
CA GLU A 67 -21.54 -28.47 38.78
C GLU A 67 -21.46 -29.70 37.84
N LYS A 68 -20.27 -30.10 37.37
CA LYS A 68 -19.08 -30.76 37.98
C LYS A 68 -19.13 -32.30 37.93
N SER A 69 -18.07 -32.84 37.34
CA SER A 69 -17.24 -33.96 37.83
C SER A 69 -17.16 -35.23 36.99
N SER A 70 -15.90 -35.65 36.81
CA SER A 70 -15.36 -37.03 36.71
C SER A 70 -15.85 -37.92 35.57
N GLY A 71 -15.03 -38.67 34.84
CA GLY A 71 -13.68 -39.11 35.15
C GLY A 71 -13.58 -40.61 34.81
N ASN A 72 -12.61 -40.90 33.95
CA ASN A 72 -11.79 -42.12 33.90
C ASN A 72 -12.31 -43.42 33.24
N SER A 73 -11.53 -43.81 32.21
CA SER A 73 -10.94 -45.13 31.94
C SER A 73 -11.83 -46.35 31.65
N SER A 74 -11.61 -46.98 30.49
CA SER A 74 -10.77 -48.20 30.36
C SER A 74 -11.10 -49.02 29.09
N SER A 75 -10.03 -49.39 28.37
CA SER A 75 -9.70 -50.73 27.80
C SER A 75 -10.69 -51.43 26.84
N SER A 76 -10.32 -52.24 25.84
CA SER A 76 -9.06 -52.70 25.23
C SER A 76 -9.43 -53.84 24.24
N GLU A 77 -8.56 -54.12 23.25
CA GLU A 77 -8.43 -55.40 22.51
C GLU A 77 -9.53 -55.77 21.49
N LYS A 78 -9.31 -56.47 20.35
CA LYS A 78 -8.21 -57.33 19.88
C LYS A 78 -8.36 -57.59 18.35
N SER A 79 -7.23 -57.56 17.62
CA SER A 79 -6.75 -58.47 16.57
C SER A 79 -7.71 -59.24 15.61
N SER A 80 -7.36 -59.27 14.32
CA SER A 80 -6.82 -60.50 13.69
C SER A 80 -6.32 -60.27 12.25
N ASP A 81 -5.16 -60.87 12.00
CA ASP A 81 -4.40 -60.95 10.76
C ASP A 81 -5.11 -61.75 9.65
N ASN A 82 -4.74 -61.52 8.39
CA ASN A 82 -4.03 -62.58 7.66
C ASN A 82 -3.20 -62.06 6.48
N SER A 83 -2.10 -62.75 6.27
CA SER A 83 -0.94 -62.39 5.46
C SER A 83 -0.95 -63.01 4.06
N SER A 84 0.07 -62.59 3.31
CA SER A 84 0.87 -63.37 2.34
C SER A 84 0.50 -63.09 0.86
N SER A 85 1.44 -62.99 -0.08
CA SER A 85 2.83 -63.44 -0.07
C SER A 85 3.65 -62.83 -1.22
N SER A 86 4.93 -62.60 -0.93
CA SER A 86 6.12 -62.96 -1.73
C SER A 86 6.40 -62.32 -3.11
N ALA A 87 7.63 -62.08 -3.53
CA ALA A 87 8.97 -62.02 -2.90
C ALA A 87 10.02 -61.71 -4.01
N LYS A 88 11.22 -61.34 -3.56
CA LYS A 88 12.57 -61.55 -4.17
C LYS A 88 13.08 -60.52 -5.19
N ASP A 89 14.35 -60.13 -5.17
CA ASP A 89 15.48 -60.31 -4.23
C ASP A 89 16.62 -59.37 -4.66
N ASP A 90 17.31 -58.83 -3.66
CA ASP A 90 18.78 -58.74 -3.48
C ASP A 90 19.72 -58.29 -4.62
N SER A 91 20.65 -57.38 -4.30
CA SER A 91 21.86 -57.74 -3.54
C SER A 91 22.89 -56.60 -3.35
N LYS A 92 23.32 -56.45 -2.09
CA LYS A 92 24.69 -56.32 -1.53
C LYS A 92 25.64 -55.20 -2.03
N SER A 93 26.54 -54.59 -1.26
CA SER A 93 26.85 -54.37 0.18
C SER A 93 28.37 -54.12 0.26
N SER A 94 28.77 -53.41 1.32
CA SER A 94 30.12 -53.33 1.94
C SER A 94 31.12 -52.37 1.28
N SER A 95 32.02 -51.67 1.97
CA SER A 95 32.27 -51.32 3.37
C SER A 95 33.60 -50.54 3.39
N SER A 96 33.82 -49.65 4.37
CA SER A 96 35.05 -49.52 5.19
C SER A 96 35.44 -48.08 5.52
N VAL A 97 35.97 -47.98 6.74
CA VAL A 97 36.26 -46.80 7.57
C VAL A 97 37.77 -46.56 7.55
N SER A 98 38.24 -45.29 7.61
CA SER A 98 39.36 -44.82 8.47
C SER A 98 39.73 -43.34 8.29
N LYS A 99 39.49 -42.56 9.36
CA LYS A 99 40.37 -41.62 10.09
C LYS A 99 41.29 -40.58 9.41
N ASP A 100 41.15 -39.36 9.98
CA ASP A 100 42.16 -38.41 10.50
C ASP A 100 42.58 -37.15 9.70
N LYS A 101 42.31 -36.01 10.39
CA LYS A 101 43.11 -34.78 10.61
C LYS A 101 43.31 -33.70 9.51
N SER A 102 42.69 -32.55 9.83
CA SER A 102 43.28 -31.21 10.00
C SER A 102 43.75 -30.33 8.82
N SER A 103 43.27 -29.09 8.94
CA SER A 103 43.88 -27.76 8.63
C SER A 103 43.89 -27.21 7.20
N SER A 104 43.18 -26.09 7.09
CA SER A 104 43.62 -24.80 6.54
C SER A 104 43.57 -24.55 5.02
N SER A 105 42.75 -23.54 4.71
CA SER A 105 43.02 -22.40 3.82
C SER A 105 43.31 -22.65 2.35
N GLU A 106 42.43 -22.09 1.51
CA GLU A 106 42.71 -21.17 0.40
C GLU A 106 41.75 -21.43 -0.78
N SER A 107 41.09 -20.34 -1.18
CA SER A 107 40.22 -20.18 -2.34
C SER A 107 40.86 -20.71 -3.63
N PRO A 108 40.07 -21.19 -4.61
CA PRO A 108 39.81 -20.29 -5.73
C PRO A 108 38.44 -20.44 -6.43
N LYS A 109 38.01 -19.29 -6.96
CA LYS A 109 37.26 -19.05 -8.20
C LYS A 109 35.83 -19.58 -8.38
N SER A 110 34.95 -18.58 -8.33
CA SER A 110 33.57 -18.46 -8.76
C SER A 110 33.18 -19.17 -10.05
N SER A 111 31.97 -19.73 -10.03
CA SER A 111 31.10 -19.97 -11.17
C SER A 111 29.68 -19.51 -10.81
N SER A 112 29.09 -18.79 -11.77
CA SER A 112 28.06 -17.77 -11.68
C SER A 112 26.69 -18.19 -11.13
N SER A 113 26.06 -17.30 -10.36
CA SER A 113 24.61 -17.17 -10.24
C SER A 113 24.28 -15.71 -9.88
N GLU A 114 23.33 -15.15 -10.61
CA GLU A 114 22.99 -13.74 -10.69
C GLU A 114 22.44 -13.20 -9.36
N THR A 115 23.12 -12.19 -8.82
CA THR A 115 22.63 -11.28 -7.78
C THR A 115 22.15 -9.98 -8.42
N PRO A 116 21.13 -9.29 -7.86
CA PRO A 116 20.68 -8.01 -8.36
C PRO A 116 21.76 -6.96 -8.08
N GLU A 117 22.30 -6.36 -9.13
CA GLU A 117 23.21 -5.24 -9.02
C GLU A 117 22.47 -4.01 -8.48
N SER A 118 22.64 -3.74 -7.19
CA SER A 118 22.83 -2.36 -6.73
C SER A 118 24.17 -1.89 -7.28
N SER A 119 24.16 -1.47 -8.54
CA SER A 119 25.20 -0.63 -9.09
C SER A 119 24.52 0.38 -10.01
N SER A 120 24.86 1.63 -9.77
CA SER A 120 24.65 2.76 -10.65
C SER A 120 25.23 2.46 -12.04
N THR A 121 24.47 1.74 -12.86
CA THR A 121 24.62 1.80 -14.31
C THR A 121 24.05 3.12 -14.75
N GLU A 122 24.95 4.09 -14.87
CA GLU A 122 24.83 5.23 -15.78
C GLU A 122 24.30 4.72 -17.12
N VAL A 123 22.99 4.86 -17.30
CA VAL A 123 22.39 4.73 -18.63
C VAL A 123 23.06 5.82 -19.45
N SER A 124 23.75 5.42 -20.51
CA SER A 124 24.47 6.29 -21.44
C SER A 124 23.76 7.63 -21.56
N SER A 125 24.38 8.63 -20.96
CA SER A 125 24.00 10.02 -21.02
C SER A 125 24.01 10.45 -22.48
N SER A 126 22.84 10.49 -23.11
CA SER A 126 22.57 11.63 -23.98
C SER A 126 22.67 12.83 -23.04
N SER A 127 23.86 13.40 -22.98
CA SER A 127 24.19 14.50 -22.09
C SER A 127 23.39 15.71 -22.52
N VAL A 128 22.13 15.78 -22.10
CA VAL A 128 21.44 17.05 -22.09
C VAL A 128 22.23 17.90 -21.13
N VAL A 129 22.85 18.92 -21.68
CA VAL A 129 23.54 19.92 -20.89
C VAL A 129 22.46 20.57 -20.03
N THR A 130 22.47 20.28 -18.73
CA THR A 130 21.65 21.01 -17.76
C THR A 130 21.88 22.50 -18.00
N PRO A 131 20.82 23.30 -18.19
CA PRO A 131 20.98 24.72 -18.47
C PRO A 131 21.90 25.37 -17.45
N GLU A 132 22.79 26.26 -17.91
CA GLU A 132 23.74 26.92 -17.04
C GLU A 132 23.00 27.63 -15.89
N GLY A 133 23.51 27.44 -14.66
CA GLY A 133 22.89 27.97 -13.44
C GLY A 133 21.66 27.21 -12.95
N ALA A 134 21.19 26.17 -13.64
CA ALA A 134 20.07 25.35 -13.17
C ALA A 134 20.54 24.25 -12.21
N ARG A 135 19.71 23.96 -11.20
CA ARG A 135 19.88 22.83 -10.28
C ARG A 135 18.76 21.82 -10.42
N ALA A 136 18.99 20.58 -10.02
CA ALA A 136 17.92 19.60 -9.86
C ALA A 136 16.80 20.17 -8.97
N ALA A 137 15.55 19.98 -9.39
CA ALA A 137 14.40 20.37 -8.59
C ALA A 137 14.23 19.40 -7.41
N LYS A 138 13.75 19.95 -6.29
CA LYS A 138 13.17 19.22 -5.17
C LYS A 138 11.65 19.25 -5.32
N LEU A 139 10.96 18.27 -4.74
CA LEU A 139 9.49 18.25 -4.78
C LEU A 139 8.87 19.52 -4.16
N THR A 140 9.57 20.14 -3.20
CA THR A 140 9.16 21.41 -2.58
C THR A 140 9.19 22.59 -3.54
N ASP A 141 10.04 22.57 -4.59
CA ASP A 141 10.13 23.65 -5.58
C ASP A 141 8.93 23.67 -6.54
N LEU A 142 8.28 22.51 -6.72
CA LEU A 142 7.13 22.39 -7.61
C LEU A 142 5.88 23.03 -6.98
N GLN A 143 5.13 23.76 -7.80
CA GLN A 143 3.76 24.15 -7.52
C GLN A 143 2.82 22.94 -7.66
N LYS A 144 1.61 23.07 -7.12
CA LYS A 144 0.65 21.96 -7.05
C LYS A 144 0.24 21.43 -8.42
N ASN A 145 0.15 22.29 -9.44
CA ASN A 145 -0.24 21.89 -10.79
C ASN A 145 0.57 22.61 -11.87
N TYR A 146 0.96 21.86 -12.88
CA TYR A 146 1.60 22.35 -14.09
C TYR A 146 0.88 21.82 -15.33
N GLU A 147 0.89 22.62 -16.39
CA GLU A 147 0.62 22.17 -17.75
C GLU A 147 1.97 21.85 -18.42
N LEU A 148 2.07 20.65 -18.97
CA LEU A 148 3.23 20.14 -19.70
C LEU A 148 2.81 19.75 -21.11
N LYS A 149 3.73 19.88 -22.07
CA LYS A 149 3.61 19.27 -23.40
C LYS A 149 4.43 17.99 -23.43
N LEU A 150 3.75 16.84 -23.49
CA LEU A 150 4.35 15.51 -23.53
C LEU A 150 3.87 14.80 -24.80
N PHE A 151 4.79 14.38 -25.67
CA PHE A 151 4.46 13.61 -26.88
C PHE A 151 3.35 14.25 -27.75
N ASP A 152 3.48 15.56 -27.97
CA ASP A 152 2.51 16.43 -28.67
C ASP A 152 1.13 16.54 -28.00
N GLN A 153 0.98 16.10 -26.75
CA GLN A 153 -0.24 16.23 -25.96
C GLN A 153 -0.04 17.23 -24.82
N THR A 154 -1.07 18.03 -24.55
CA THR A 154 -1.14 18.83 -23.34
C THR A 154 -1.59 17.95 -22.18
N VAL A 155 -0.74 17.83 -21.15
CA VAL A 155 -0.95 16.99 -19.99
C VAL A 155 -0.78 17.83 -18.73
N TYR A 156 -1.66 17.64 -17.76
CA TYR A 156 -1.54 18.28 -16.46
C TYR A 156 -0.75 17.39 -15.51
N LEU A 157 0.32 17.93 -14.94
CA LEU A 157 1.01 17.33 -13.80
C LEU A 157 0.41 17.89 -12.51
N SER A 158 0.07 17.01 -11.57
CA SER A 158 -0.32 17.35 -10.21
C SER A 158 0.63 16.72 -9.20
N THR A 159 1.13 17.52 -8.26
CA THR A 159 2.05 17.08 -7.18
C THR A 159 1.36 16.87 -5.83
N GLY A 160 0.04 17.05 -5.81
CA GLY A 160 -0.82 16.87 -4.63
C GLY A 160 -0.33 17.62 -3.38
N SER A 161 -0.21 16.89 -2.27
CA SER A 161 0.29 17.35 -0.97
C SER A 161 1.80 17.13 -0.81
N LYS A 162 2.54 16.90 -1.90
CA LYS A 162 4.01 16.74 -1.94
C LYS A 162 4.51 15.54 -1.12
N GLN A 163 3.73 14.47 -1.09
CA GLN A 163 4.06 13.19 -0.43
C GLN A 163 4.64 12.14 -1.40
N GLY A 164 5.14 12.57 -2.56
CA GLY A 164 5.73 11.69 -3.58
C GLY A 164 4.74 11.03 -4.55
N VAL A 165 3.43 11.16 -4.32
CA VAL A 165 2.40 10.74 -5.28
C VAL A 165 2.21 11.83 -6.32
N LEU A 166 2.57 11.56 -7.58
CA LEU A 166 2.45 12.48 -8.70
C LEU A 166 1.47 11.90 -9.72
N ALA A 167 0.64 12.76 -10.32
CA ALA A 167 -0.29 12.34 -11.36
C ALA A 167 -0.12 13.15 -12.64
N LEU A 168 -0.12 12.45 -13.78
CA LEU A 168 -0.37 13.02 -15.09
C LEU A 168 -1.84 12.84 -15.45
N ARG A 169 -2.47 13.88 -16.00
CA ARG A 169 -3.87 13.86 -16.39
C ARG A 169 -4.10 14.50 -17.76
N ILE A 170 -4.93 13.84 -18.55
CA ILE A 170 -5.69 14.49 -19.63
C ILE A 170 -7.13 14.59 -19.11
N PRO A 171 -7.73 15.80 -19.05
CA PRO A 171 -9.06 15.97 -18.47
C PRO A 171 -10.07 14.96 -19.01
N ASP A 172 -10.67 14.20 -18.10
CA ASP A 172 -11.75 13.22 -18.35
C ASP A 172 -11.36 12.03 -19.25
N GLU A 173 -10.08 11.93 -19.62
CA GLU A 173 -9.56 10.89 -20.50
C GLU A 173 -8.46 10.04 -19.86
N LEU A 174 -7.64 10.60 -18.96
CA LEU A 174 -6.47 9.91 -18.43
C LEU A 174 -6.12 10.31 -17.01
N TRP A 175 -5.79 9.31 -16.21
CA TRP A 175 -4.97 9.39 -15.02
C TRP A 175 -3.83 8.41 -15.13
N VAL A 176 -2.60 8.91 -14.98
CA VAL A 176 -1.39 8.13 -14.73
C VAL A 176 -0.83 8.58 -13.40
N VAL A 177 -0.77 7.70 -12.42
CA VAL A 177 -0.35 8.05 -11.06
C VAL A 177 0.84 7.19 -10.66
N THR A 178 1.87 7.81 -10.10
CA THR A 178 3.07 7.10 -9.64
C THR A 178 3.54 7.62 -8.30
N TYR A 179 4.32 6.80 -7.60
CA TYR A 179 5.02 7.19 -6.39
C TYR A 179 6.51 7.36 -6.68
N THR A 180 7.12 8.42 -6.16
CA THR A 180 8.54 8.74 -6.33
C THR A 180 9.09 9.44 -5.09
N ASP A 181 10.36 9.16 -4.77
CA ASP A 181 11.16 9.94 -3.82
C ASP A 181 11.64 11.28 -4.40
N PHE A 182 11.39 11.49 -5.71
CA PHE A 182 11.81 12.65 -6.48
C PHE A 182 13.33 12.88 -6.46
N ALA A 183 14.10 11.78 -6.33
CA ALA A 183 15.56 11.84 -6.30
C ALA A 183 16.12 12.49 -7.57
N GLY A 184 17.01 13.48 -7.37
CA GLY A 184 17.61 14.22 -8.48
C GLY A 184 16.62 15.02 -9.33
N GLY A 185 15.40 15.25 -8.86
CA GLY A 185 14.36 15.94 -9.62
C GLY A 185 13.73 15.09 -10.73
N VAL A 186 13.85 13.77 -10.65
CA VAL A 186 13.40 12.86 -11.72
C VAL A 186 12.16 12.08 -11.29
N VAL A 187 11.22 11.91 -12.23
CA VAL A 187 10.04 11.07 -12.09
C VAL A 187 10.03 10.05 -13.20
N SER A 188 9.89 8.77 -12.87
CA SER A 188 9.79 7.69 -13.84
C SER A 188 8.35 7.21 -13.95
N PHE A 189 7.83 7.13 -15.17
CA PHE A 189 6.54 6.55 -15.47
C PHE A 189 6.74 5.24 -16.23
N LYS A 190 6.29 4.13 -15.64
CA LYS A 190 6.28 2.80 -16.25
C LYS A 190 4.95 2.13 -15.96
N LYS A 191 4.40 1.40 -16.93
CA LYS A 191 3.07 0.79 -16.84
C LYS A 191 2.93 -0.19 -15.66
N ASP A 192 3.95 -0.97 -15.38
CA ASP A 192 4.00 -1.95 -14.29
C ASP A 192 4.14 -1.30 -12.90
N LYS A 193 4.46 0.00 -12.83
CA LYS A 193 4.70 0.74 -11.59
C LYS A 193 3.76 1.93 -11.40
N ALA A 194 2.79 2.11 -12.29
CA ALA A 194 1.89 3.25 -12.29
C ALA A 194 0.43 2.79 -12.20
N GLY A 195 -0.33 3.54 -11.42
CA GLY A 195 -1.77 3.49 -11.42
C GLY A 195 -2.34 4.09 -12.70
N LEU A 196 -3.27 3.39 -13.34
CA LEU A 196 -3.83 3.80 -14.63
C LEU A 196 -5.36 3.79 -14.60
N GLN A 197 -5.96 4.85 -15.11
CA GLN A 197 -7.38 4.92 -15.46
C GLN A 197 -7.52 5.77 -16.71
N TYR A 198 -8.10 5.24 -17.79
CA TYR A 198 -8.17 5.98 -19.03
C TYR A 198 -9.31 5.54 -19.95
N SER A 199 -9.62 6.43 -20.90
CA SER A 199 -10.49 6.20 -22.06
C SER A 199 -9.63 6.02 -23.32
N GLU A 200 -10.05 5.21 -24.28
CA GLU A 200 -9.27 4.93 -25.49
C GLU A 200 -9.32 6.05 -26.54
N THR A 201 -8.73 7.21 -26.24
CA THR A 201 -8.58 8.31 -27.21
C THR A 201 -7.21 8.28 -27.89
N ASP A 202 -7.08 8.96 -29.03
CA ASP A 202 -5.79 9.07 -29.74
C ASP A 202 -4.71 9.78 -28.88
N ALA A 203 -5.13 10.76 -28.08
CA ALA A 203 -4.26 11.46 -27.14
C ALA A 203 -3.72 10.50 -26.07
N VAL A 204 -4.61 9.70 -25.47
CA VAL A 204 -4.26 8.70 -24.47
C VAL A 204 -3.34 7.62 -25.04
N LYS A 205 -3.63 7.09 -26.22
CA LYS A 205 -2.83 6.05 -26.87
C LYS A 205 -1.37 6.45 -27.04
N LYS A 206 -1.09 7.74 -27.30
CA LYS A 206 0.29 8.25 -27.39
C LYS A 206 1.02 8.21 -26.05
N ILE A 207 0.35 8.58 -24.95
CA ILE A 207 0.95 8.54 -23.61
C ILE A 207 1.15 7.09 -23.18
N ILE A 208 0.11 6.25 -23.28
CA ILE A 208 0.16 4.84 -22.86
C ILE A 208 1.20 4.05 -23.67
N GLY A 209 1.29 4.27 -24.98
CA GLY A 209 2.31 3.61 -25.82
C GLY A 209 3.74 3.95 -25.40
N LYS A 210 3.98 5.11 -24.77
CA LYS A 210 5.28 5.47 -24.18
C LYS A 210 5.50 4.84 -22.81
N MET A 211 4.43 4.59 -22.05
CA MET A 211 4.52 3.92 -20.75
C MET A 211 4.91 2.46 -20.82
N ASP A 212 4.60 1.77 -21.93
CA ASP A 212 5.03 0.38 -22.15
C ASP A 212 6.57 0.28 -22.20
N ALA A 213 7.24 1.24 -22.83
CA ALA A 213 8.70 1.36 -22.80
C ALA A 213 9.22 1.97 -21.48
N GLY A 214 8.39 2.80 -20.86
CA GLY A 214 8.75 3.65 -19.74
C GLY A 214 9.44 4.93 -20.19
N PHE A 215 9.11 6.05 -19.54
CA PHE A 215 9.76 7.33 -19.78
C PHE A 215 10.04 8.06 -18.46
N LYS A 216 10.96 9.01 -18.49
CA LYS A 216 11.33 9.85 -17.35
C LYS A 216 11.07 11.31 -17.66
N ILE A 217 10.61 12.05 -16.66
CA ILE A 217 10.58 13.51 -16.69
C ILE A 217 11.58 14.02 -15.65
N SER A 218 12.54 14.83 -16.09
CA SER A 218 13.53 15.47 -15.23
C SER A 218 13.16 16.94 -15.06
N PHE A 219 13.13 17.43 -13.82
CA PHE A 219 12.82 18.81 -13.48
C PHE A 219 14.05 19.52 -12.94
N VAL A 220 14.27 20.75 -13.41
CA VAL A 220 15.32 21.63 -12.90
C VAL A 220 14.76 23.00 -12.58
N VAL A 221 15.37 23.66 -11.60
CA VAL A 221 15.05 25.03 -11.21
C VAL A 221 16.11 25.92 -11.82
N LYS A 222 15.69 26.85 -12.68
CA LYS A 222 16.53 27.95 -13.13
C LYS A 222 16.22 29.16 -12.27
N ALA A 223 17.24 29.64 -11.55
CA ALA A 223 17.11 30.84 -10.74
C ALA A 223 16.71 32.03 -11.62
N ALA A 224 15.84 32.88 -11.11
CA ALA A 224 15.53 34.13 -11.78
C ALA A 224 16.77 35.04 -11.84
N ASP A 225 16.92 35.76 -12.96
CA ASP A 225 18.02 36.72 -13.12
C ASP A 225 17.83 37.96 -12.22
N ASN A 226 16.58 38.23 -11.80
CA ASN A 226 16.18 39.34 -10.96
C ASN A 226 15.50 38.86 -9.68
N ALA A 227 15.73 39.55 -8.56
CA ALA A 227 15.14 39.19 -7.26
C ALA A 227 13.61 39.33 -7.17
N ASP A 228 13.00 40.04 -8.12
CA ASP A 228 11.54 40.27 -8.19
C ASP A 228 10.82 39.27 -9.11
N GLU A 229 11.54 38.33 -9.71
CA GLU A 229 11.01 37.28 -10.58
C GLU A 229 11.00 35.93 -9.86
N ASP A 230 9.99 35.11 -10.15
CA ASP A 230 9.93 33.75 -9.62
C ASP A 230 10.96 32.85 -10.34
N ASP A 231 11.56 31.93 -9.60
CA ASP A 231 12.32 30.83 -10.18
C ASP A 231 11.48 30.09 -11.23
N THR A 232 12.13 29.73 -12.35
CA THR A 232 11.49 29.04 -13.46
C THR A 232 11.71 27.53 -13.35
N ILE A 233 10.63 26.76 -13.43
CA ILE A 233 10.72 25.30 -13.51
C ILE A 233 10.83 24.89 -14.98
N LEU A 234 11.91 24.19 -15.31
CA LEU A 234 12.10 23.57 -16.61
C LEU A 234 11.97 22.05 -16.47
N TYR A 235 11.47 21.40 -17.50
CA TYR A 235 11.36 19.95 -17.57
C TYR A 235 11.93 19.39 -18.88
N SER A 236 12.44 18.18 -18.83
CA SER A 236 12.92 17.42 -20.00
C SER A 236 12.36 16.00 -19.95
N VAL A 237 11.99 15.45 -21.10
CA VAL A 237 11.50 14.08 -21.25
C VAL A 237 12.61 13.22 -21.84
N ASP A 238 12.95 12.12 -21.17
CA ASP A 238 13.98 11.15 -21.59
C ASP A 238 15.33 11.76 -21.99
N GLY A 239 15.71 12.87 -21.37
CA GLY A 239 16.94 13.57 -21.75
C GLY A 239 16.83 14.19 -23.15
N GLY A 240 15.68 14.77 -23.48
CA GLY A 240 15.53 15.73 -24.57
C GLY A 240 15.78 17.19 -24.13
N ASP A 241 15.44 18.14 -25.00
CA ASP A 241 15.56 19.57 -24.68
C ASP A 241 14.66 19.97 -23.51
N TYR A 242 15.13 20.95 -22.73
CA TYR A 242 14.35 21.52 -21.64
C TYR A 242 13.26 22.45 -22.16
N SER A 243 12.04 22.26 -21.66
CA SER A 243 10.87 23.12 -21.88
C SER A 243 10.43 23.74 -20.56
N GLU A 244 9.78 24.90 -20.61
CA GLU A 244 9.23 25.54 -19.41
C GLU A 244 7.93 24.84 -18.96
N ALA A 245 7.81 24.56 -17.67
CA ALA A 245 6.59 24.04 -17.07
C ALA A 245 5.63 25.20 -16.75
N ILE A 246 4.45 25.22 -17.36
CA ILE A 246 3.51 26.33 -17.23
C ILE A 246 2.66 26.11 -15.98
N LYS A 247 2.63 27.08 -15.05
CA LYS A 247 1.79 27.00 -13.85
C LYS A 247 0.31 26.90 -14.23
N ALA A 248 -0.41 25.93 -13.69
CA ALA A 248 -1.83 25.73 -13.94
C ALA A 248 -2.67 26.02 -12.69
N SER A 249 -3.77 26.76 -12.86
CA SER A 249 -4.79 26.93 -11.82
C SER A 249 -5.92 25.94 -12.06
N VAL A 250 -6.30 25.23 -11.01
CA VAL A 250 -7.29 24.16 -11.09
C VAL A 250 -8.38 24.40 -10.07
N ALA A 251 -9.63 24.42 -10.55
CA ALA A 251 -10.79 24.53 -9.68
C ALA A 251 -10.90 23.29 -8.77
N VAL A 252 -11.14 23.53 -7.49
CA VAL A 252 -11.50 22.49 -6.53
C VAL A 252 -13.01 22.27 -6.55
N GLN A 253 -13.45 21.03 -6.33
CA GLN A 253 -14.87 20.74 -6.24
C GLN A 253 -15.40 21.22 -4.89
N LYS A 254 -16.51 21.96 -4.91
CA LYS A 254 -17.19 22.39 -3.68
C LYS A 254 -17.69 21.16 -2.92
N SER A 255 -17.60 21.20 -1.60
CA SER A 255 -18.01 20.11 -0.70
C SER A 255 -17.18 18.82 -0.80
N LYS A 256 -16.03 18.85 -1.48
CA LYS A 256 -15.05 17.76 -1.50
C LYS A 256 -13.74 18.22 -0.88
N VAL A 257 -13.08 17.30 -0.18
CA VAL A 257 -11.72 17.50 0.31
C VAL A 257 -10.78 17.70 -0.88
N SER A 258 -9.77 18.56 -0.75
CA SER A 258 -8.82 18.89 -1.84
C SER A 258 -7.34 18.72 -1.46
N LYS A 259 -7.07 18.26 -0.23
CA LYS A 259 -5.77 18.18 0.42
C LYS A 259 -5.70 16.92 1.28
N ALA A 260 -4.65 16.11 1.15
CA ALA A 260 -4.50 14.86 1.89
C ALA A 260 -4.44 15.07 3.41
N GLU A 261 -3.88 16.19 3.85
CA GLU A 261 -3.73 16.58 5.26
C GLU A 261 -5.07 16.70 5.99
N THR A 262 -6.19 16.87 5.26
CA THR A 262 -7.53 16.97 5.86
C THR A 262 -8.07 15.61 6.34
N ILE A 263 -7.59 14.52 5.74
CA ILE A 263 -8.01 13.14 6.07
C ILE A 263 -6.91 12.34 6.75
N GLN A 264 -5.71 12.90 6.84
CA GLN A 264 -4.59 12.30 7.56
C GLN A 264 -4.95 12.08 9.04
N LYS A 265 -4.51 10.95 9.62
CA LYS A 265 -4.85 10.50 10.98
C LYS A 265 -6.35 10.29 11.19
N LYS A 266 -7.07 9.88 10.15
CA LYS A 266 -8.49 9.53 10.24
C LYS A 266 -8.74 8.11 9.77
N ILE A 267 -9.68 7.47 10.47
CA ILE A 267 -10.26 6.19 10.09
C ILE A 267 -11.69 6.46 9.64
N TYR A 268 -12.01 6.09 8.40
CA TYR A 268 -13.36 6.13 7.85
C TYR A 268 -13.90 4.71 7.83
N GLU A 269 -14.87 4.42 8.67
CA GLU A 269 -15.60 3.16 8.70
C GLU A 269 -16.93 3.33 7.99
N CYS A 270 -17.06 2.73 6.81
CA CYS A 270 -18.21 2.93 5.92
C CYS A 270 -19.00 1.63 5.80
N ALA A 271 -20.30 1.69 6.10
CA ALA A 271 -21.19 0.55 5.91
C ALA A 271 -21.46 0.33 4.41
N ASP A 272 -21.35 -0.91 3.95
CA ASP A 272 -21.54 -1.30 2.56
C ASP A 272 -22.26 -2.67 2.48
N GLY A 273 -23.59 -2.63 2.57
CA GLY A 273 -24.42 -3.83 2.66
C GLY A 273 -24.09 -4.64 3.92
N ASP A 274 -23.77 -5.93 3.73
CA ASP A 274 -23.34 -6.85 4.80
C ASP A 274 -21.85 -6.75 5.12
N SER A 275 -21.13 -5.86 4.44
CA SER A 275 -19.70 -5.63 4.65
C SER A 275 -19.44 -4.25 5.25
N THR A 276 -18.27 -4.10 5.87
CA THR A 276 -17.75 -2.83 6.34
C THR A 276 -16.45 -2.54 5.62
N ARG A 277 -16.34 -1.34 5.03
CA ARG A 277 -15.13 -0.85 4.37
C ARG A 277 -14.45 0.17 5.28
N THR A 278 -13.22 -0.10 5.66
CA THR A 278 -12.45 0.76 6.58
C THR A 278 -11.26 1.36 5.85
N PHE A 279 -11.21 2.69 5.77
CA PHE A 279 -10.09 3.43 5.20
C PHE A 279 -9.30 4.10 6.31
N LYS A 280 -8.03 3.75 6.45
CA LYS A 280 -7.13 4.32 7.46
C LYS A 280 -6.07 5.14 6.74
N PHE A 281 -6.01 6.44 7.02
CA PHE A 281 -5.12 7.37 6.34
C PHE A 281 -4.02 7.88 7.27
N PHE A 282 -2.77 7.75 6.82
CA PHE A 282 -1.56 8.18 7.53
C PHE A 282 -0.80 9.23 6.71
N ASP A 283 0.45 9.55 7.04
CA ASP A 283 1.24 10.50 6.25
C ASP A 283 1.64 9.91 4.89
N GLY A 284 0.83 10.17 3.86
CA GLY A 284 1.04 9.72 2.49
C GLY A 284 0.87 8.22 2.27
N SER A 285 0.50 7.46 3.30
CA SER A 285 0.21 6.03 3.23
C SER A 285 -1.16 5.69 3.78
N TYR A 286 -1.71 4.55 3.36
CA TYR A 286 -3.03 4.12 3.78
C TYR A 286 -3.09 2.61 3.98
N VAL A 287 -4.07 2.19 4.77
CA VAL A 287 -4.55 0.80 4.86
C VAL A 287 -6.05 0.80 4.57
N TYR A 288 -6.49 -0.09 3.71
CA TYR A 288 -7.89 -0.34 3.39
C TYR A 288 -8.25 -1.76 3.74
N GLU A 289 -9.40 -1.94 4.38
CA GLU A 289 -9.94 -3.23 4.80
C GLU A 289 -11.39 -3.38 4.33
N THR A 290 -11.75 -4.59 3.92
CA THR A 290 -13.14 -5.05 3.82
C THR A 290 -13.34 -6.14 4.86
N SER A 291 -14.33 -5.95 5.71
CA SER A 291 -14.70 -6.90 6.76
C SER A 291 -16.12 -7.41 6.57
N VAL A 292 -16.34 -8.70 6.85
CA VAL A 292 -17.64 -9.37 6.90
C VAL A 292 -17.75 -10.04 8.26
N ASP A 293 -18.86 -9.83 8.97
CA ASP A 293 -19.07 -10.35 10.33
C ASP A 293 -17.92 -10.02 11.31
N GLY A 294 -17.32 -8.84 11.15
CA GLY A 294 -16.19 -8.38 11.97
C GLY A 294 -14.85 -9.04 11.65
N GLN A 295 -14.76 -9.87 10.61
CA GLN A 295 -13.50 -10.45 10.14
C GLN A 295 -13.03 -9.78 8.85
N VAL A 296 -11.76 -9.38 8.81
CA VAL A 296 -11.13 -8.86 7.59
C VAL A 296 -11.03 -10.00 6.56
N VAL A 297 -11.67 -9.80 5.42
CA VAL A 297 -11.68 -10.76 4.29
C VAL A 297 -10.81 -10.30 3.12
N ASN A 298 -10.62 -8.98 2.98
CA ASN A 298 -9.76 -8.40 1.96
C ASN A 298 -9.10 -7.14 2.51
N TRP A 299 -7.88 -6.86 2.07
CA TRP A 299 -7.18 -5.63 2.41
C TRP A 299 -6.16 -5.27 1.34
N HIS A 300 -5.85 -3.98 1.29
CA HIS A 300 -4.68 -3.49 0.56
C HIS A 300 -4.14 -2.23 1.23
N ALA A 301 -2.85 -1.99 1.08
CA ALA A 301 -2.16 -0.85 1.64
C ALA A 301 -1.20 -0.26 0.61
N GLY A 302 -0.88 1.03 0.74
CA GLY A 302 0.05 1.68 -0.17
C GLY A 302 0.11 3.18 0.03
N ARG A 303 0.27 3.92 -1.08
CA ARG A 303 0.45 5.38 -1.09
C ARG A 303 -0.80 6.08 -1.57
N TYR A 304 -1.10 7.25 -1.01
CA TYR A 304 -2.25 8.04 -1.45
C TYR A 304 -1.97 9.53 -1.49
N ASP A 305 -2.81 10.27 -2.22
CA ASP A 305 -2.90 11.72 -2.14
C ASP A 305 -4.29 12.18 -2.62
N ILE A 306 -4.64 13.44 -2.34
CA ILE A 306 -5.83 14.10 -2.89
C ILE A 306 -5.41 15.14 -3.91
N GLN A 307 -5.66 14.84 -5.17
CA GLN A 307 -5.34 15.68 -6.29
C GLN A 307 -6.63 16.13 -6.97
N ARG A 308 -6.86 17.45 -6.99
CA ARG A 308 -8.06 18.05 -7.62
C ARG A 308 -9.39 17.50 -7.08
N SER A 309 -9.45 17.26 -5.77
CA SER A 309 -10.60 16.64 -5.09
C SER A 309 -10.87 15.16 -5.43
N THR A 310 -9.93 14.51 -6.11
CA THR A 310 -9.91 13.07 -6.31
C THR A 310 -8.90 12.44 -5.35
N LEU A 311 -9.36 11.49 -4.54
CA LEU A 311 -8.50 10.62 -3.75
C LEU A 311 -7.91 9.56 -4.68
N LEU A 312 -6.59 9.59 -4.84
CA LEU A 312 -5.83 8.65 -5.64
C LEU A 312 -5.08 7.72 -4.69
N MET A 313 -5.30 6.41 -4.82
CA MET A 313 -4.70 5.38 -3.97
C MET A 313 -3.96 4.37 -4.84
N ILE A 314 -2.66 4.23 -4.61
CA ILE A 314 -1.78 3.27 -5.29
C ILE A 314 -1.51 2.12 -4.31
N PRO A 315 -2.11 0.93 -4.52
CA PRO A 315 -1.81 -0.22 -3.68
C PRO A 315 -0.39 -0.73 -3.98
N LEU A 316 0.36 -0.99 -2.93
CA LEU A 316 1.70 -1.60 -2.98
C LEU A 316 1.72 -2.99 -2.32
N TYR A 317 0.82 -3.20 -1.35
CA TYR A 317 0.68 -4.43 -0.58
C TYR A 317 -0.77 -4.89 -0.64
N TYR A 318 -1.04 -6.15 -0.95
CA TYR A 318 -2.41 -6.65 -1.10
C TYR A 318 -2.48 -8.17 -1.04
N VAL A 319 -3.67 -8.69 -0.75
CA VAL A 319 -4.00 -10.11 -0.91
C VAL A 319 -5.03 -10.26 -2.04
N GLY A 320 -4.78 -11.17 -2.98
CA GLY A 320 -5.65 -11.43 -4.13
C GLY A 320 -5.32 -10.61 -5.39
N SER A 321 -6.27 -10.48 -6.31
CA SER A 321 -6.11 -9.62 -7.49
C SER A 321 -6.29 -8.15 -7.10
N SER A 322 -5.27 -7.33 -7.37
CA SER A 322 -5.33 -5.90 -7.08
C SER A 322 -5.39 -5.07 -8.35
N ARG A 323 -6.13 -3.95 -8.27
CA ARG A 323 -6.14 -2.91 -9.31
C ARG A 323 -4.85 -2.12 -9.20
N THR A 324 -4.34 -1.58 -10.31
CA THR A 324 -3.15 -0.72 -10.27
C THR A 324 -3.41 0.62 -9.57
N MET A 325 -4.68 1.00 -9.39
CA MET A 325 -5.11 2.21 -8.71
C MET A 325 -6.55 2.11 -8.25
N PHE A 326 -6.87 2.78 -7.15
CA PHE A 326 -8.24 3.10 -6.77
C PHE A 326 -8.46 4.62 -6.78
N THR A 327 -9.65 5.02 -7.22
CA THR A 327 -10.05 6.43 -7.30
C THR A 327 -11.38 6.65 -6.60
N TYR A 328 -11.36 7.58 -5.64
CA TYR A 328 -12.53 7.99 -4.87
C TYR A 328 -12.62 9.51 -4.80
N SER A 329 -13.65 10.02 -4.16
CA SER A 329 -13.67 11.37 -3.61
C SER A 329 -14.13 11.33 -2.17
N VAL A 330 -13.58 12.22 -1.33
CA VAL A 330 -13.98 12.37 0.06
C VAL A 330 -14.78 13.66 0.21
N GLY A 331 -16.02 13.55 0.67
CA GLY A 331 -16.89 14.68 0.98
C GLY A 331 -16.51 15.37 2.28
N THR A 332 -16.79 16.66 2.38
CA THR A 332 -16.68 17.40 3.66
C THR A 332 -17.74 16.95 4.68
N ASP A 333 -18.72 16.17 4.23
CA ASP A 333 -19.75 15.48 5.01
C ASP A 333 -19.34 14.02 5.35
N ASN A 334 -18.06 13.69 5.20
CA ASN A 334 -17.48 12.37 5.47
C ASN A 334 -17.98 11.22 4.59
N LYS A 335 -18.67 11.49 3.49
CA LYS A 335 -19.01 10.47 2.50
C LYS A 335 -17.79 10.13 1.64
N ILE A 336 -17.56 8.84 1.40
CA ILE A 336 -16.60 8.39 0.38
C ILE A 336 -17.38 7.94 -0.85
N THR A 337 -17.12 8.58 -1.99
CA THR A 337 -17.76 8.27 -3.27
C THR A 337 -16.77 7.56 -4.19
N ALA A 338 -17.11 6.37 -4.68
CA ALA A 338 -16.34 5.63 -5.66
C ALA A 338 -16.47 6.24 -7.07
N TYR A 339 -15.60 5.81 -7.99
CA TYR A 339 -15.55 6.32 -9.36
C TYR A 339 -16.86 6.12 -10.16
N ASN A 340 -17.64 5.09 -9.81
CA ASN A 340 -18.94 4.79 -10.41
C ASN A 340 -20.08 5.67 -9.86
N GLY A 341 -19.80 6.56 -8.90
CA GLY A 341 -20.76 7.46 -8.29
C GLY A 341 -21.42 6.91 -7.02
N GLU A 342 -21.21 5.64 -6.69
CA GLU A 342 -21.72 5.04 -5.44
C GLU A 342 -21.06 5.71 -4.24
N SER A 343 -21.87 6.16 -3.29
CA SER A 343 -21.42 6.89 -2.11
C SER A 343 -21.73 6.10 -0.85
N MET A 344 -20.75 6.00 0.02
CA MET A 344 -20.85 5.35 1.32
C MET A 344 -20.81 6.40 2.42
N ASP A 345 -21.74 6.31 3.36
CA ASP A 345 -21.72 7.09 4.58
C ASP A 345 -20.74 6.44 5.57
N CYS A 346 -19.82 7.25 6.09
CA CYS A 346 -18.75 6.77 6.96
C CYS A 346 -18.82 7.41 8.34
N THR A 347 -18.62 6.60 9.36
CA THR A 347 -18.24 7.06 10.69
C THR A 347 -16.75 7.39 10.68
N VAL A 348 -16.39 8.55 11.24
CA VAL A 348 -15.01 9.02 11.24
C VAL A 348 -14.46 9.08 12.64
N GLU A 349 -13.34 8.41 12.85
CA GLU A 349 -12.53 8.49 14.06
C GLU A 349 -11.24 9.25 13.75
N GLU A 350 -10.90 10.23 14.59
CA GLU A 350 -9.59 10.89 14.55
C GLU A 350 -8.64 10.16 15.50
N VAL A 351 -7.46 9.81 14.99
CA VAL A 351 -6.49 9.00 15.71
C VAL A 351 -5.39 9.89 16.27
N GLU A 352 -5.22 9.85 17.59
CA GLU A 352 -4.21 10.65 18.29
C GLU A 352 -2.86 9.94 18.47
N TYR A 353 -2.72 8.67 18.04
CA TYR A 353 -1.48 7.93 18.20
C TYR A 353 -0.30 8.58 17.46
N GLU A 354 0.85 8.59 18.13
CA GLU A 354 2.12 8.90 17.49
C GLU A 354 2.46 7.82 16.47
N TYR A 355 3.14 8.22 15.39
CA TYR A 355 3.59 7.27 14.39
C TYR A 355 4.84 6.56 14.87
N GLU A 356 4.91 5.28 14.54
CA GLU A 356 6.06 4.45 14.84
C GLU A 356 7.20 4.80 13.88
N ASN A 357 8.42 4.90 14.40
CA ASN A 357 9.60 5.14 13.59
C ASN A 357 10.18 3.81 13.09
N ALA A 358 10.20 3.59 11.78
CA ALA A 358 10.69 2.34 11.20
C ALA A 358 12.12 2.00 11.65
N GLU A 359 12.99 2.99 11.86
CA GLU A 359 14.38 2.77 12.28
C GLU A 359 14.49 2.06 13.65
N ASP A 360 13.50 2.22 14.53
CA ASP A 360 13.51 1.62 15.86
C ASP A 360 13.34 0.09 15.81
N PHE A 361 12.74 -0.42 14.72
CA PHE A 361 12.47 -1.85 14.52
C PHE A 361 13.57 -2.55 13.70
N VAL A 362 14.56 -1.81 13.17
CA VAL A 362 15.67 -2.39 12.41
C VAL A 362 16.55 -3.22 13.34
N GLY A 363 16.62 -4.52 13.10
CA GLY A 363 17.38 -5.44 13.93
C GLY A 363 16.99 -6.89 13.74
N GLU A 364 17.53 -7.73 14.63
CA GLU A 364 17.09 -9.11 14.82
C GLU A 364 16.26 -9.17 16.10
N TRP A 365 15.18 -9.94 16.04
CA TRP A 365 14.22 -10.08 17.12
C TRP A 365 13.85 -11.55 17.29
N VAL A 366 13.74 -12.01 18.53
CA VAL A 366 13.58 -13.41 18.84
C VAL A 366 12.34 -13.67 19.68
N LYS A 367 11.76 -14.87 19.51
CA LYS A 367 10.71 -15.36 20.39
C LYS A 367 10.67 -16.89 20.38
N THR A 368 10.66 -17.50 21.55
CA THR A 368 10.29 -18.91 21.68
C THR A 368 8.81 -19.02 22.05
N GLN A 369 8.02 -19.69 21.23
CA GLN A 369 6.60 -19.94 21.50
C GLN A 369 6.24 -21.37 21.09
N ASP A 370 5.53 -22.10 21.96
CA ASP A 370 5.03 -23.44 21.68
C ASP A 370 6.11 -24.45 21.24
N GLY A 371 7.34 -24.30 21.75
CA GLY A 371 8.48 -25.15 21.39
C GLY A 371 9.13 -24.83 20.04
N VAL A 372 8.74 -23.70 19.43
CA VAL A 372 9.29 -23.18 18.18
C VAL A 372 10.07 -21.90 18.47
N ASP A 373 11.31 -21.86 18.01
CA ASP A 373 12.19 -20.70 18.09
C ASP A 373 12.04 -19.85 16.84
N TRP A 374 11.61 -18.61 17.01
CA TRP A 374 11.40 -17.63 15.95
C TRP A 374 12.52 -16.60 15.93
N THR A 375 12.97 -16.27 14.74
CA THR A 375 13.86 -15.14 14.46
C THR A 375 13.21 -14.26 13.40
N PHE A 376 13.09 -12.98 13.71
CA PHE A 376 12.54 -11.96 12.83
C PHE A 376 13.59 -10.88 12.61
N THR A 377 14.10 -10.79 11.39
CA THR A 377 15.08 -9.80 10.96
C THR A 377 14.40 -8.73 10.11
N LEU A 378 14.56 -7.48 10.51
CA LEU A 378 14.10 -6.29 9.80
C LEU A 378 15.31 -5.43 9.45
N LYS A 379 15.51 -5.14 8.17
CA LYS A 379 16.66 -4.33 7.71
C LYS A 379 16.24 -2.94 7.29
N ALA A 380 17.16 -1.99 7.44
CA ALA A 380 16.96 -0.58 7.06
C ALA A 380 16.72 -0.38 5.55
N ASP A 381 17.10 -1.34 4.70
CA ASP A 381 16.81 -1.32 3.27
C ASP A 381 15.38 -1.75 2.92
N GLY A 382 14.54 -1.99 3.93
CA GLY A 382 13.16 -2.44 3.77
C GLY A 382 13.02 -3.94 3.50
N THR A 383 14.09 -4.73 3.61
CA THR A 383 14.00 -6.19 3.51
C THR A 383 13.72 -6.86 4.85
N SER A 384 12.92 -7.92 4.83
CA SER A 384 12.52 -8.69 6.01
C SER A 384 12.80 -10.17 5.84
N LYS A 385 13.06 -10.86 6.95
CA LYS A 385 13.14 -12.32 7.03
C LYS A 385 12.57 -12.80 8.36
N LEU A 386 11.60 -13.68 8.30
CA LEU A 386 11.02 -14.38 9.42
C LEU A 386 11.30 -15.87 9.26
N GLU A 387 11.93 -16.49 10.25
CA GLU A 387 12.24 -17.91 10.24
C GLU A 387 11.91 -18.55 11.58
N ALA A 388 11.51 -19.82 11.53
CA ALA A 388 11.13 -20.57 12.72
C ALA A 388 11.72 -21.98 12.69
N PHE A 389 12.18 -22.45 13.85
CA PHE A 389 12.81 -23.76 14.03
C PHE A 389 12.18 -24.55 15.17
N GLU A 390 11.90 -25.82 14.91
CA GLU A 390 11.58 -26.81 15.93
C GLU A 390 12.83 -27.71 16.11
N GLY A 391 13.65 -27.39 17.11
CA GLY A 391 14.98 -27.95 17.25
C GLY A 391 15.87 -27.57 16.06
N SER A 392 16.30 -28.56 15.27
CA SER A 392 17.13 -28.32 14.06
C SER A 392 16.32 -28.22 12.76
N LYS A 393 15.02 -28.47 12.82
CA LYS A 393 14.14 -28.49 11.64
C LYS A 393 13.57 -27.09 11.44
N ARG A 394 13.85 -26.48 10.29
CA ARG A 394 13.15 -25.26 9.86
C ARG A 394 11.70 -25.58 9.55
N VAL A 395 10.78 -24.93 10.24
CA VAL A 395 9.32 -25.13 10.12
C VAL A 395 8.60 -23.94 9.47
N GLU A 396 9.24 -22.76 9.44
CA GLU A 396 8.75 -21.60 8.70
C GLU A 396 9.90 -20.80 8.09
N LEU A 397 9.67 -20.22 6.91
CA LEU A 397 10.49 -19.17 6.31
C LEU A 397 9.59 -18.27 5.48
N LYS A 398 9.56 -16.98 5.84
CA LYS A 398 9.00 -15.92 5.03
C LYS A 398 10.05 -14.83 4.84
N SER A 399 10.31 -14.41 3.61
CA SER A 399 11.15 -13.23 3.36
C SER A 399 10.62 -12.39 2.23
N GLY A 400 10.88 -11.09 2.31
CA GLY A 400 10.46 -10.12 1.30
C GLY A 400 10.71 -8.70 1.80
N THR A 401 9.70 -7.83 1.72
CA THR A 401 9.79 -6.42 2.08
C THR A 401 8.91 -6.06 3.26
N TRP A 402 9.22 -4.95 3.92
CA TRP A 402 8.43 -4.39 5.00
C TRP A 402 8.47 -2.85 4.99
N GLU A 403 7.38 -2.25 5.45
CA GLU A 403 7.24 -0.80 5.65
C GLU A 403 6.37 -0.51 6.88
N VAL A 404 6.50 0.71 7.44
CA VAL A 404 5.66 1.20 8.53
C VAL A 404 4.72 2.31 8.03
N TYR A 405 3.42 2.10 8.18
CA TYR A 405 2.34 3.05 7.85
C TYR A 405 1.66 3.52 9.13
N GLY A 406 2.08 4.69 9.61
CA GLY A 406 1.62 5.23 10.89
C GLY A 406 2.04 4.30 12.04
N TYR A 407 1.10 3.53 12.57
CA TYR A 407 1.31 2.52 13.62
C TYR A 407 1.01 1.10 13.14
N TYR A 408 1.01 0.88 11.82
CA TYR A 408 0.91 -0.44 11.22
C TYR A 408 2.25 -0.81 10.58
N MET A 409 2.65 -2.07 10.72
CA MET A 409 3.66 -2.68 9.86
C MET A 409 2.96 -3.44 8.75
N VAL A 410 3.45 -3.29 7.53
CA VAL A 410 2.97 -3.99 6.34
C VAL A 410 4.14 -4.77 5.76
N MET A 411 3.90 -6.02 5.38
CA MET A 411 4.90 -6.93 4.84
C MET A 411 4.40 -7.61 3.58
N ASP A 412 5.31 -7.79 2.63
CA ASP A 412 5.12 -8.61 1.44
C ASP A 412 6.20 -9.68 1.39
N TYR A 413 5.81 -10.92 1.12
CA TYR A 413 6.67 -12.08 1.13
C TYR A 413 6.73 -12.67 -0.27
N ASN A 414 7.93 -12.66 -0.84
CA ASN A 414 8.20 -13.24 -2.17
C ASN A 414 8.90 -14.61 -2.08
N THR A 415 9.32 -15.01 -0.88
CA THR A 415 9.95 -16.30 -0.61
C THR A 415 9.26 -16.93 0.60
N LEU A 416 8.71 -18.13 0.39
CA LEU A 416 7.95 -18.88 1.39
C LEU A 416 8.48 -20.31 1.47
N LEU A 417 8.55 -20.88 2.69
CA LEU A 417 8.85 -22.31 2.86
C LEU A 417 7.68 -23.16 2.40
N ASN A 418 6.47 -22.78 2.83
CA ASN A 418 5.26 -23.56 2.68
C ASN A 418 4.42 -22.98 1.51
N PRO A 419 4.19 -23.74 0.43
CA PRO A 419 3.29 -23.31 -0.63
C PRO A 419 1.88 -23.06 -0.10
N GLY A 420 1.26 -21.95 -0.50
CA GLY A 420 -0.08 -21.56 -0.04
C GLY A 420 -0.10 -20.78 1.28
N SER A 421 1.05 -20.51 1.88
CA SER A 421 1.18 -19.55 2.98
C SER A 421 0.76 -18.13 2.57
N THR A 422 0.38 -17.34 3.57
CA THR A 422 0.06 -15.92 3.44
C THR A 422 1.24 -15.17 2.81
N THR A 423 1.03 -14.59 1.63
CA THR A 423 2.05 -13.86 0.84
C THR A 423 2.24 -12.43 1.30
N SER A 424 1.26 -11.84 1.97
CA SER A 424 1.38 -10.47 2.48
C SER A 424 0.62 -10.37 3.79
N THR A 425 1.13 -9.61 4.74
CA THR A 425 0.46 -9.40 6.03
C THR A 425 0.61 -7.96 6.48
N TYR A 426 -0.32 -7.51 7.31
CA TYR A 426 -0.21 -6.26 8.03
C TYR A 426 -0.75 -6.46 9.43
N GLY A 427 -0.31 -5.60 10.33
CA GLY A 427 -0.67 -5.68 11.73
C GLY A 427 -0.31 -4.41 12.46
N GLN A 428 -0.98 -4.19 13.58
CA GLN A 428 -0.67 -3.06 14.44
C GLN A 428 0.70 -3.29 15.06
N LEU A 429 1.54 -2.27 14.98
CA LEU A 429 2.85 -2.21 15.60
C LEU A 429 2.74 -1.45 16.91
N GLN A 430 3.40 -1.93 17.95
CA GLN A 430 3.47 -1.26 19.25
C GLN A 430 4.91 -1.34 19.76
N THR A 431 5.53 -0.17 19.89
CA THR A 431 6.87 -0.03 20.47
C THR A 431 6.91 -0.53 21.93
N GLY A 432 7.87 -1.40 22.23
CA GLY A 432 8.14 -1.85 23.59
C GLY A 432 9.00 -0.87 24.40
N PRO A 433 9.44 -1.28 25.61
CA PRO A 433 10.28 -0.44 26.45
C PRO A 433 11.59 -0.05 25.76
N VAL A 434 12.05 1.18 25.98
CA VAL A 434 13.37 1.63 25.55
C VAL A 434 14.40 1.28 26.63
N ASP A 435 15.42 0.53 26.25
CA ASP A 435 16.58 0.27 27.08
C ASP A 435 17.34 1.58 27.34
N ARG A 436 17.60 1.88 28.62
CA ARG A 436 18.17 3.18 29.03
C ARG A 436 19.64 3.34 28.65
N GLU A 437 20.37 2.25 28.48
CA GLU A 437 21.81 2.27 28.23
C GLU A 437 22.10 2.41 26.74
N THR A 438 21.33 1.69 25.92
CA THR A 438 21.48 1.67 24.46
C THR A 438 20.61 2.70 23.76
N GLY A 439 19.54 3.17 24.40
CA GLY A 439 18.52 4.04 23.79
C GLY A 439 17.69 3.34 22.73
N LYS A 440 17.74 2.01 22.64
CA LYS A 440 17.01 1.19 21.66
C LYS A 440 15.83 0.47 22.32
N ILE A 441 14.82 0.10 21.52
CA ILE A 441 13.71 -0.70 22.03
C ILE A 441 14.20 -2.11 22.38
N SER A 442 13.73 -2.67 23.49
CA SER A 442 14.08 -4.03 23.93
C SER A 442 13.14 -5.11 23.39
N GLY A 443 12.10 -4.69 22.66
CA GLY A 443 11.14 -5.55 22.01
C GLY A 443 9.99 -4.75 21.40
N PHE A 444 9.09 -5.44 20.72
CA PHE A 444 7.87 -4.84 20.17
C PHE A 444 6.74 -5.87 20.06
N SER A 445 5.52 -5.38 19.86
CA SER A 445 4.39 -6.22 19.48
C SER A 445 3.96 -5.95 18.03
N PHE A 446 3.68 -7.02 17.29
CA PHE A 446 3.13 -7.00 15.95
C PHE A 446 1.84 -7.82 15.91
N ILE A 447 0.72 -7.14 16.09
CA ILE A 447 -0.61 -7.75 16.18
C ILE A 447 -1.17 -7.89 14.76
N HIS A 448 -0.87 -9.03 14.15
CA HIS A 448 -1.20 -9.31 12.75
C HIS A 448 -2.37 -10.28 12.58
N HIS A 449 -2.90 -10.29 11.37
CA HIS A 449 -4.00 -11.17 10.96
C HIS A 449 -3.54 -12.46 10.27
N ASP A 450 -2.24 -12.71 10.13
CA ASP A 450 -1.69 -13.96 9.58
C ASP A 450 -2.28 -15.19 10.33
N LYS A 451 -2.80 -16.14 9.57
CA LYS A 451 -3.48 -17.36 10.06
C LYS A 451 -2.66 -18.64 9.78
N ASP A 452 -1.44 -18.51 9.27
CA ASP A 452 -0.60 -19.65 8.92
C ASP A 452 -0.19 -20.47 10.16
N SER A 453 0.23 -21.71 9.90
CA SER A 453 0.77 -22.62 10.91
C SER A 453 2.21 -23.02 10.54
N PRO A 454 3.19 -22.87 11.44
CA PRO A 454 3.06 -22.43 12.84
C PRO A 454 2.68 -20.93 12.95
N ARG A 455 1.97 -20.58 14.03
CA ARG A 455 1.46 -19.20 14.20
C ARG A 455 2.61 -18.27 14.57
N ILE A 456 2.79 -17.22 13.78
CA ILE A 456 3.77 -16.16 14.05
C ILE A 456 3.43 -15.52 15.43
N PRO A 457 4.43 -15.34 16.32
CA PRO A 457 4.21 -14.68 17.60
C PRO A 457 3.82 -13.22 17.44
N TYR A 458 2.99 -12.72 18.36
CA TYR A 458 2.62 -11.31 18.39
C TYR A 458 3.63 -10.41 19.09
N SER A 459 4.63 -10.97 19.76
CA SER A 459 5.67 -10.18 20.42
C SER A 459 7.04 -10.79 20.19
N PHE A 460 8.02 -9.90 20.04
CA PHE A 460 9.41 -10.26 19.87
C PHE A 460 10.28 -9.41 20.80
N GLU A 461 11.40 -10.00 21.21
CA GLU A 461 12.36 -9.41 22.14
C GLU A 461 13.72 -9.28 21.45
N ALA A 462 14.54 -8.32 21.86
CA ALA A 462 15.91 -8.23 21.38
C ALA A 462 16.69 -9.48 21.83
N PRO A 463 17.59 -10.03 20.99
CA PRO A 463 18.42 -11.16 21.38
C PRO A 463 19.36 -10.80 22.53
N GLU A 464 19.49 -11.70 23.49
CA GLU A 464 20.49 -11.62 24.55
C GLU A 464 21.83 -12.18 24.04
N TYR A 465 22.90 -11.39 24.18
CA TYR A 465 24.26 -11.82 23.87
C TYR A 465 25.05 -11.99 25.17
N ASP A 466 25.81 -13.08 25.28
CA ASP A 466 26.80 -13.27 26.35
C ASP A 466 28.11 -12.59 25.89
N ASP A 467 28.59 -11.62 26.67
CA ASP A 467 29.80 -10.83 26.39
C ASP A 467 31.10 -11.50 26.87
#